data_AF-A0A9P4SDL7-F1
#
_entry.id   AF-A0A9P4SDL7-F1
#
_cell.length_a   1.000
_cell.length_b   1.000
_cell.length_c   1.000
_cell.angle_alpha   90.00
_cell.angle_beta   90.00
_cell.angle_gamma   90.00
#
_symmetry.space_group_name_H-M   'P 1'
#
loop_
_entity.id
_entity.type
_entity.pdbx_description
1 polymer ?
#
loop_
_entity_poly.entity_id
_entity_poly.type
_entity_poly.pdbx_seq_one_letter_code
_entity_poly.pdbx_strand_id
1 'polypeptide(L)'
;SGDLHCTSGCGYQSKRKDDWQRHEEINQPQEIWSCIRCRTQSRRHHFIAHRKDKLIEHIKNKHADLLDKNRNQLFVERLDDLVNKSKFDVPPTFKRRCGFCGQRFFNWKKRNTHIFRHFKNKI
;
A
#
# COMPACT_ATOMS: atom_id res chain seq x y z
N SER A 1 21.91 -13.71 5.68
CA SER A 1 21.50 -12.30 5.64
C SER A 1 21.22 -11.81 4.23
N GLY A 2 20.40 -10.79 4.11
CA GLY A 2 20.22 -10.00 2.88
C GLY A 2 20.71 -8.58 3.10
N ASP A 3 21.26 -7.95 2.06
CA ASP A 3 21.92 -6.65 2.18
C ASP A 3 20.92 -5.48 2.33
N LEU A 4 19.65 -5.71 2.01
CA LEU A 4 18.59 -4.72 2.12
C LEU A 4 17.95 -4.80 3.50
N HIS A 5 18.22 -3.80 4.34
CA HIS A 5 17.76 -3.74 5.72
C HIS A 5 16.54 -2.83 5.85
N CYS A 6 15.60 -3.19 6.73
CA CYS A 6 14.47 -2.32 7.05
C CYS A 6 14.94 -1.00 7.66
N THR A 7 14.35 0.12 7.22
CA THR A 7 14.73 1.46 7.70
C THR A 7 13.98 1.89 8.97
N SER A 8 12.96 1.12 9.38
CA SER A 8 12.22 1.31 10.61
C SER A 8 12.86 0.62 11.82
N GLY A 9 13.91 -0.20 11.61
CA GLY A 9 14.66 -0.85 12.69
C GLY A 9 14.05 -2.15 13.22
N CYS A 10 13.11 -2.77 12.50
CA CYS A 10 12.46 -4.02 12.93
C CYS A 10 13.30 -5.30 12.72
N GLY A 11 14.53 -5.18 12.22
CA GLY A 11 15.42 -6.32 11.96
C GLY A 11 15.18 -7.09 10.66
N TYR A 12 14.12 -6.78 9.90
CA TYR A 12 13.87 -7.43 8.60
C TYR A 12 14.99 -7.16 7.58
N GLN A 13 15.37 -8.21 6.85
CA GLN A 13 16.37 -8.18 5.79
C GLN A 13 15.87 -8.93 4.55
N SER A 14 16.25 -8.47 3.35
CA SER A 14 15.98 -9.18 2.10
C SER A 14 17.12 -9.02 1.10
N LYS A 15 17.21 -9.96 0.15
CA LYS A 15 18.08 -9.86 -1.03
C LYS A 15 17.38 -9.18 -2.22
N ARG A 16 16.04 -9.15 -2.22
CA ARG A 16 15.21 -8.70 -3.33
C ARG A 16 14.67 -7.30 -3.07
N LYS A 17 14.85 -6.40 -4.04
CA LYS A 17 14.33 -5.03 -3.99
C LYS A 17 12.83 -5.00 -3.74
N ASP A 18 12.07 -5.83 -4.45
CA ASP A 18 10.61 -5.80 -4.40
C ASP A 18 10.08 -6.21 -3.02
N ASP A 19 10.71 -7.19 -2.38
CA ASP A 19 10.34 -7.63 -1.03
C ASP A 19 10.70 -6.56 0.00
N TRP A 20 11.88 -5.93 -0.13
CA TRP A 20 12.26 -4.81 0.72
C TRP A 20 11.32 -3.61 0.55
N GLN A 21 10.99 -3.23 -0.68
CA GLN A 21 10.05 -2.12 -0.94
C GLN A 21 8.67 -2.42 -0.40
N ARG A 22 8.17 -3.64 -0.60
CA ARG A 22 6.89 -4.09 -0.03
C ARG A 22 6.91 -4.02 1.50
N HIS A 23 8.01 -4.45 2.13
CA HIS A 23 8.16 -4.39 3.57
C HIS A 23 8.18 -2.95 4.10
N GLU A 24 8.91 -2.05 3.44
CA GLU A 24 8.92 -0.63 3.78
C GLU A 24 7.51 -0.02 3.65
N GLU A 25 6.77 -0.35 2.59
CA GLU A 25 5.40 0.13 2.37
C GLU A 25 4.41 -0.41 3.42
N ILE A 26 4.60 -1.62 3.93
CA ILE A 26 3.78 -2.15 5.04
C ILE A 26 4.03 -1.34 6.33
N ASN A 27 5.29 -0.99 6.61
CA ASN A 27 5.63 -0.20 7.80
C ASN A 27 5.25 1.28 7.67
N GLN A 28 5.26 1.83 6.45
CA GLN A 28 4.91 3.21 6.15
C GLN A 28 4.00 3.27 4.91
N PRO A 29 2.72 2.89 5.05
CA PRO A 29 1.77 2.94 3.95
C PRO A 29 1.60 4.39 3.47
N GLN A 30 1.75 4.63 2.18
CA GLN A 30 1.39 5.92 1.58
C GLN A 30 -0.09 5.99 1.21
N GLU A 31 -0.72 4.82 1.09
CA GLU A 31 -2.10 4.67 0.65
C GLU A 31 -2.77 3.60 1.52
N ILE A 32 -4.03 3.82 1.87
CA ILE A 32 -4.90 2.81 2.48
C ILE A 32 -6.19 2.71 1.69
N TRP A 33 -6.83 1.56 1.83
CA TRP A 33 -8.08 1.27 1.17
C TRP A 33 -9.13 0.91 2.21
N SER A 34 -10.17 1.73 2.32
CA SER A 34 -11.37 1.42 3.10
C SER A 34 -12.47 1.04 2.12
N CYS A 35 -12.88 -0.23 2.13
CA CYS A 35 -13.90 -0.73 1.21
C CYS A 35 -15.16 0.14 1.25
N ILE A 36 -15.48 0.78 0.13
CA ILE A 36 -16.62 1.71 0.03
C ILE A 36 -17.93 1.03 0.41
N ARG A 37 -18.10 -0.23 0.06
CA ARG A 37 -19.32 -0.99 0.31
C ARG A 37 -19.49 -1.34 1.78
N CYS A 38 -18.46 -1.87 2.42
CA CYS A 38 -18.52 -2.10 3.86
C CYS A 38 -18.73 -0.80 4.63
N ARG A 39 -18.06 0.29 4.23
CA ARG A 39 -18.18 1.61 4.89
C ARG A 39 -19.59 2.18 4.80
N THR A 40 -20.26 2.00 3.67
CA THR A 40 -21.66 2.42 3.50
C THR A 40 -22.61 1.56 4.32
N GLN A 41 -22.34 0.26 4.48
CA GLN A 41 -23.17 -0.66 5.28
C GLN A 41 -22.97 -0.49 6.78
N SER A 42 -21.75 -0.22 7.24
CA SER A 42 -21.42 -0.07 8.65
C SER A 42 -20.23 0.86 8.86
N ARG A 43 -20.41 1.87 9.71
CA ARG A 43 -19.32 2.76 10.15
C ARG A 43 -18.32 2.10 11.10
N ARG A 44 -18.70 1.01 11.77
CA ARG A 44 -17.86 0.34 12.79
C ARG A 44 -17.15 -0.91 12.26
N HIS A 45 -17.70 -1.54 11.23
CA HIS A 45 -17.17 -2.80 10.68
C HIS A 45 -16.95 -2.67 9.18
N HIS A 46 -16.03 -1.78 8.80
CA HIS A 46 -15.61 -1.67 7.40
C HIS A 46 -14.21 -2.25 7.19
N PHE A 47 -14.06 -3.01 6.10
CA PHE A 47 -12.78 -3.61 5.75
C PHE A 47 -11.77 -2.53 5.36
N ILE A 48 -10.61 -2.54 6.01
CA ILE A 48 -9.48 -1.66 5.72
C ILE A 48 -8.28 -2.52 5.33
N ALA A 49 -7.61 -2.14 4.25
CA ALA A 49 -6.36 -2.77 3.82
C ALA A 49 -5.29 -1.71 3.54
N HIS A 50 -4.05 -2.02 3.89
CA HIS A 50 -2.87 -1.21 3.54
C HIS A 50 -2.29 -1.56 2.16
N ARG A 51 -2.99 -2.41 1.39
CA ARG A 51 -2.55 -2.88 0.07
C ARG A 51 -3.74 -3.03 -0.88
N LYS A 52 -3.55 -2.58 -2.12
CA LYS A 52 -4.55 -2.65 -3.20
C LYS A 52 -5.03 -4.08 -3.49
N ASP A 53 -4.12 -5.05 -3.56
CA ASP A 53 -4.47 -6.43 -3.89
C ASP A 53 -5.34 -7.08 -2.80
N LYS A 54 -5.16 -6.70 -1.53
CA LYS A 54 -6.00 -7.18 -0.43
C LYS A 54 -7.40 -6.59 -0.45
N LEU A 55 -7.57 -5.35 -0.90
CA LEU A 55 -8.90 -4.82 -1.19
C LEU A 55 -9.55 -5.58 -2.37
N ILE A 56 -8.81 -5.81 -3.46
CA ILE A 56 -9.33 -6.52 -4.63
C ILE A 56 -9.82 -7.93 -4.25
N GLU A 57 -9.01 -8.67 -3.51
CA GLU A 57 -9.36 -10.00 -3.00
C GLU A 57 -10.64 -9.94 -2.16
N HIS A 58 -10.73 -8.96 -1.25
CA HIS A 58 -11.92 -8.75 -0.44
C HIS A 58 -13.17 -8.45 -1.28
N ILE A 59 -13.12 -7.52 -2.24
CA ILE A 59 -14.28 -7.17 -3.08
C ILE A 59 -14.74 -8.38 -3.89
N LYS A 60 -13.82 -9.11 -4.51
CA LYS A 60 -14.16 -10.31 -5.30
C LYS A 60 -14.82 -11.41 -4.46
N ASN A 61 -14.43 -11.55 -3.19
CA ASN A 61 -14.92 -12.63 -2.35
C ASN A 61 -16.17 -12.25 -1.53
N LYS A 62 -16.32 -10.99 -1.13
CA LYS A 62 -17.37 -10.52 -0.22
C LYS A 62 -18.42 -9.63 -0.88
N HIS A 63 -18.11 -9.09 -2.05
CA HIS A 63 -18.96 -8.19 -2.82
C HIS A 63 -19.00 -8.58 -4.30
N ALA A 64 -18.98 -9.88 -4.58
CA ALA A 64 -19.03 -10.43 -5.93
C ALA A 64 -20.31 -10.02 -6.69
N ASP A 65 -21.39 -9.80 -5.93
CA ASP A 65 -22.69 -9.36 -6.43
C ASP A 65 -22.64 -8.03 -7.18
N LEU A 66 -21.67 -7.17 -6.88
CA LEU A 66 -21.49 -5.87 -7.55
C LEU A 66 -20.77 -5.97 -8.90
N LEU A 67 -20.12 -7.11 -9.14
CA LEU A 67 -19.31 -7.37 -10.33
C LEU A 67 -20.05 -8.25 -11.36
N ASP A 68 -21.17 -8.84 -10.96
CA ASP A 68 -21.96 -9.75 -11.80
C ASP A 68 -22.82 -8.98 -12.79
N LYS A 69 -22.53 -9.15 -14.09
CA LYS A 69 -23.23 -8.49 -15.20
C LYS A 69 -24.59 -9.12 -15.51
N ASN A 70 -24.89 -10.30 -14.99
CA ASN A 70 -26.08 -11.07 -15.33
C ASN A 70 -27.25 -10.84 -14.36
N ARG A 71 -27.05 -10.08 -13.28
CA ARG A 71 -28.13 -9.70 -12.36
C ARG A 71 -28.75 -8.38 -12.82
N ASN A 72 -30.09 -8.28 -12.75
CA ASN A 72 -30.91 -7.08 -12.95
C ASN A 72 -30.62 -5.96 -11.91
N GLN A 73 -29.36 -5.69 -11.58
CA GLN A 73 -28.96 -4.50 -10.84
C GLN A 73 -28.76 -3.37 -11.86
N LEU A 74 -29.44 -2.24 -11.62
CA LEU A 74 -29.36 -1.03 -12.45
C LEU A 74 -27.93 -0.51 -12.68
N PHE A 75 -26.94 -0.94 -11.88
CA PHE A 75 -25.54 -0.51 -12.01
C PHE A 75 -24.56 -1.64 -11.64
N VAL A 76 -23.81 -2.14 -12.62
CA VAL A 76 -22.59 -2.94 -12.39
C VAL A 76 -21.44 -1.98 -12.19
N GLU A 77 -20.73 -2.07 -11.05
CA GLU A 77 -19.53 -1.25 -10.84
C GLU A 77 -18.29 -1.97 -11.36
N ARG A 78 -17.40 -1.23 -12.05
CA ARG A 78 -16.10 -1.80 -12.41
C ARG A 78 -15.25 -1.94 -11.16
N LEU A 79 -14.52 -3.05 -11.06
CA LEU A 79 -13.63 -3.31 -9.93
C LEU A 79 -12.63 -2.15 -9.70
N ASP A 80 -12.07 -1.58 -10.76
CA ASP A 80 -11.16 -0.44 -10.64
C ASP A 80 -11.83 0.80 -10.03
N ASP A 81 -13.11 1.05 -10.34
CA ASP A 81 -13.86 2.18 -9.79
C ASP A 81 -14.11 2.00 -8.29
N LEU A 82 -14.51 0.78 -7.88
CA LEU A 82 -14.68 0.43 -6.47
C LEU A 82 -13.36 0.59 -5.69
N VAL A 83 -12.25 0.18 -6.29
CA VAL A 83 -10.92 0.29 -5.69
C VAL A 83 -10.49 1.75 -5.56
N ASN A 84 -10.70 2.56 -6.60
CA ASN A 84 -10.37 3.98 -6.60
C ASN A 84 -11.21 4.76 -5.58
N LYS A 85 -12.52 4.52 -5.50
CA LYS A 85 -13.42 5.13 -4.49
C LYS A 85 -13.09 4.72 -3.06
N SER A 86 -12.40 3.59 -2.88
CA SER A 86 -12.00 3.07 -1.57
C SER A 86 -10.63 3.61 -1.12
N LYS A 87 -9.88 4.31 -1.98
CA LYS A 87 -8.52 4.77 -1.71
C LYS A 87 -8.50 6.05 -0.85
N PHE A 88 -7.62 6.07 0.14
CA PHE A 88 -7.28 7.25 0.94
C PHE A 88 -5.76 7.41 0.96
N ASP A 89 -5.30 8.64 0.74
CA ASP A 89 -3.89 8.98 0.88
C ASP A 89 -3.56 9.12 2.37
N VAL A 90 -2.47 8.49 2.80
CA VAL A 90 -1.96 8.62 4.16
C VAL A 90 -0.94 9.76 4.18
N PRO A 91 -1.08 10.76 5.07
CA PRO A 91 -0.07 11.78 5.22
C PRO A 91 1.31 11.16 5.49
N PRO A 92 2.36 11.58 4.78
CA PRO A 92 3.66 10.95 4.91
C PRO A 92 4.29 11.23 6.27
N THR A 93 4.31 10.21 7.13
CA THR A 93 4.95 10.23 8.47
C THR A 93 6.40 9.72 8.46
N PHE A 94 6.93 9.38 7.28
CA PHE A 94 8.25 8.78 7.18
C PHE A 94 9.39 9.74 7.56
N LYS A 95 10.50 9.17 8.03
CA LYS A 95 11.75 9.91 8.27
C LYS A 95 12.23 10.57 6.97
N ARG A 96 12.12 11.89 6.91
CA ARG A 96 12.45 12.69 5.72
C ARG A 96 13.94 12.77 5.42
N ARG A 97 14.83 12.41 6.35
CA ARG A 97 16.27 12.39 6.12
C ARG A 97 16.77 10.96 5.90
N CYS A 98 17.69 10.78 4.96
CA CYS A 98 18.41 9.53 4.77
C CYS A 98 19.27 9.23 5.99
N GLY A 99 19.23 7.98 6.49
CA GLY A 99 20.07 7.55 7.60
C GLY A 99 21.54 7.35 7.25
N PHE A 100 21.88 7.25 5.95
CA PHE A 100 23.25 7.02 5.48
C PHE A 100 23.99 8.33 5.17
N CYS A 101 23.33 9.29 4.50
CA CYS A 101 23.97 10.53 4.02
C CYS A 101 23.24 11.82 4.41
N GLY A 102 22.13 11.74 5.15
CA GLY A 102 21.39 12.92 5.61
C GLY A 102 20.50 13.62 4.57
N GLN A 103 20.52 13.22 3.29
CA GLN A 103 19.71 13.84 2.23
C GLN A 103 18.21 13.90 2.60
N ARG A 104 17.54 15.02 2.32
CA ARG A 104 16.13 15.26 2.66
C ARG A 104 15.18 14.90 1.50
N PHE A 105 14.03 14.32 1.84
CA PHE A 105 12.96 13.90 0.92
C PHE A 105 11.59 14.37 1.38
N PHE A 106 10.73 14.68 0.40
CA PHE A 106 9.31 14.98 0.60
C PHE A 106 8.39 13.95 -0.06
N ASN A 107 8.99 12.95 -0.71
CA ASN A 107 8.28 11.91 -1.43
C ASN A 107 8.90 10.54 -1.07
N TRP A 108 8.03 9.61 -0.68
CA TRP A 108 8.43 8.28 -0.23
C TRP A 108 9.13 7.46 -1.32
N LYS A 109 8.60 7.46 -2.54
CA LYS A 109 9.22 6.77 -3.68
C LYS A 109 10.64 7.29 -3.95
N LYS A 110 10.86 8.60 -3.89
CA LYS A 110 12.20 9.21 -4.03
C LYS A 110 13.12 8.77 -2.89
N ARG A 111 12.65 8.80 -1.64
CA ARG A 111 13.40 8.33 -0.47
C ARG A 111 13.82 6.87 -0.63
N ASN A 112 12.90 5.96 -0.92
CA ASN A 112 13.21 4.53 -1.00
C ASN A 112 14.09 4.19 -2.20
N THR A 113 13.91 4.88 -3.33
CA THR A 113 14.80 4.74 -4.49
C THR A 113 16.23 5.18 -4.14
N HIS A 114 16.38 6.26 -3.40
CA HIS A 114 17.68 6.74 -2.94
C HIS A 114 18.32 5.77 -1.93
N ILE A 115 17.59 5.36 -0.89
CA ILE A 115 18.13 4.42 0.12
C ILE A 115 18.56 3.09 -0.53
N PHE A 116 17.78 2.59 -1.49
CA PHE A 116 18.16 1.38 -2.22
C PHE A 116 19.52 1.51 -2.92
N ARG A 117 19.90 2.71 -3.38
CA ARG A 117 21.20 2.92 -4.03
C ARG A 117 22.37 2.83 -3.04
N HIS A 118 22.18 3.20 -1.76
CA HIS A 118 23.19 2.96 -0.73
C HIS A 118 23.46 1.47 -0.53
N PHE A 119 22.42 0.64 -0.46
CA PHE A 119 22.60 -0.81 -0.38
C PHE A 119 23.27 -1.42 -1.63
N LYS A 120 23.30 -0.71 -2.75
CA LYS A 120 23.98 -1.12 -3.98
C LYS A 120 25.35 -0.46 -4.16
N ASN A 121 25.84 0.30 -3.18
CA ASN A 121 27.08 1.08 -3.26
C ASN A 121 27.14 1.97 -4.51
N LYS A 122 26.00 2.54 -4.91
CA LYS A 122 25.88 3.42 -6.10
C LYS A 122 25.80 4.91 -5.74
N ILE A 123 26.08 5.25 -4.48
CA ILE A 123 26.26 6.58 -3.87
C ILE A 123 26.81 6.42 -2.46
#